data_AF-A0A9P4NQ64-F1
#
_entry.id   AF-A0A9P4NQ64-F1
#
_cell.length_a   1.000
_cell.length_b   1.000
_cell.length_c   1.000
_cell.angle_alpha   90.00
_cell.angle_beta   90.00
_cell.angle_gamma   90.00
#
_symmetry.space_group_name_H-M   'P 1'
#
loop_
_entity.id
_entity.type
_entity.pdbx_description
1 polymer ?
#
loop_
_entity_poly.entity_id
_entity_poly.type
_entity_poly.pdbx_seq_one_letter_code
_entity_poly.pdbx_strand_id
1 'polypeptide(L)'
;MASRLASEAPKVGIQATALVAASFLSGAMMSLSAIAIPVFLDTNTETAHLLRQWARLYHYGHIYMPTLAVGTTGLYAYVGLRKRAANDKKWIRYVVAGAVTISIVPFTWLMMAPTNDTLFELEKLALANGTASVSVLEASIVQEQVVKWAWLHVVRAVFPLVGAILGLVSVLQEFGV
;
A
#
# COMPACT_ATOMS: atom_id res chain seq x y z
N MET A 1 36.33 -28.10 16.67
CA MET A 1 34.87 -27.98 16.40
C MET A 1 34.43 -26.51 16.46
N ALA A 2 35.20 -25.60 15.83
CA ALA A 2 34.99 -24.15 15.87
C ALA A 2 35.12 -23.50 14.48
N SER A 3 34.94 -24.30 13.40
CA SER A 3 35.14 -23.85 12.02
C SER A 3 33.90 -24.01 11.12
N ARG A 4 32.72 -24.35 11.68
CA ARG A 4 31.45 -24.47 10.95
C ARG A 4 30.47 -23.32 11.20
N LEU A 5 30.97 -22.15 11.59
CA LEU A 5 30.17 -20.92 11.72
C LEU A 5 30.76 -19.78 10.87
N ALA A 6 31.46 -20.11 9.79
CA ALA A 6 31.57 -19.18 8.67
C ALA A 6 30.16 -19.03 8.10
N SER A 7 29.41 -18.07 8.62
CA SER A 7 28.04 -17.78 8.18
C SER A 7 28.10 -17.52 6.69
N GLU A 8 27.50 -18.41 5.89
CA GLU A 8 27.21 -18.15 4.49
C GLU A 8 26.65 -16.73 4.38
N ALA A 9 27.22 -15.91 3.48
CA ALA A 9 26.71 -14.58 3.20
C ALA A 9 25.17 -14.64 3.10
N PRO A 10 24.42 -13.66 3.63
CA PRO A 10 22.97 -13.70 3.55
C PRO A 10 22.58 -13.93 2.09
N LYS A 11 21.99 -15.10 1.81
CA LYS A 11 21.55 -15.45 0.46
C LYS A 11 20.60 -14.33 0.04
N VAL A 12 20.92 -13.66 -1.06
CA VAL A 12 20.20 -12.48 -1.59
C VAL A 12 18.69 -12.71 -1.71
N GLY A 13 18.25 -13.98 -1.67
CA GLY A 13 16.88 -14.41 -1.46
C GLY A 13 16.03 -13.50 -0.57
N ILE A 14 16.41 -13.22 0.69
CA ILE A 14 15.53 -12.43 1.59
C ILE A 14 15.43 -10.96 1.15
N GLN A 15 16.53 -10.38 0.70
CA GLN A 15 16.55 -9.00 0.18
C GLN A 15 15.69 -8.89 -1.08
N ALA A 16 15.84 -9.85 -2.00
CA ALA A 16 15.05 -9.95 -3.21
C ALA A 16 13.57 -10.20 -2.91
N THR A 17 13.24 -11.04 -1.92
CA THR A 17 11.85 -11.25 -1.47
C THR A 17 11.25 -9.95 -0.92
N ALA A 18 11.99 -9.20 -0.10
CA ALA A 18 11.52 -7.91 0.42
C ALA A 18 11.27 -6.89 -0.70
N LEU A 19 12.19 -6.81 -1.67
CA LEU A 19 12.04 -5.97 -2.87
C LEU A 19 10.80 -6.36 -3.67
N VAL A 20 10.65 -7.64 -4.01
CA VAL A 20 9.52 -8.13 -4.80
C VAL A 20 8.20 -7.90 -4.07
N ALA A 21 8.14 -8.15 -2.76
CA ALA A 21 6.95 -7.93 -1.95
C ALA A 21 6.56 -6.44 -1.91
N ALA A 22 7.52 -5.54 -1.77
CA ALA A 22 7.29 -4.09 -1.81
C ALA A 22 6.79 -3.62 -3.18
N SER A 23 7.42 -4.08 -4.27
CA SER A 23 6.99 -3.78 -5.64
C SER A 23 5.59 -4.32 -5.94
N PHE A 24 5.32 -5.57 -5.54
CA PHE A 24 4.00 -6.19 -5.71
C PHE A 24 2.92 -5.44 -4.94
N LEU A 25 3.19 -5.08 -3.68
CA LEU A 25 2.28 -4.28 -2.87
C LEU A 25 1.97 -2.94 -3.54
N SER A 26 2.99 -2.21 -4.01
CA SER A 26 2.78 -0.95 -4.73
C SER A 26 1.95 -1.14 -6.00
N GLY A 27 2.28 -2.13 -6.82
CA GLY A 27 1.54 -2.44 -8.05
C GLY A 27 0.08 -2.80 -7.79
N ALA A 28 -0.19 -3.65 -6.79
CA ALA A 28 -1.54 -4.01 -6.38
C ALA A 28 -2.32 -2.81 -5.82
N MET A 29 -1.65 -1.89 -5.12
CA MET A 29 -2.27 -0.64 -4.67
C MET A 29 -2.58 0.29 -5.84
N MET A 30 -1.65 0.43 -6.79
CA MET A 30 -1.80 1.28 -7.95
C MET A 30 -2.94 0.80 -8.85
N SER A 31 -3.13 -0.51 -9.01
CA SER A 31 -4.22 -1.05 -9.84
C SER A 31 -5.60 -0.68 -9.32
N LEU A 32 -5.78 -0.48 -8.01
CA LEU A 32 -7.04 0.01 -7.47
C LEU A 32 -7.38 1.39 -8.02
N SER A 33 -6.44 2.32 -7.94
CA SER A 33 -6.66 3.71 -8.38
C SER A 33 -6.60 3.89 -9.89
N ALA A 34 -5.73 3.15 -10.58
CA ALA A 34 -5.48 3.30 -12.01
C ALA A 34 -6.44 2.50 -12.90
N ILE A 35 -7.08 1.46 -12.36
CA ILE A 35 -7.97 0.57 -13.13
C ILE A 35 -9.33 0.44 -12.46
N ALA A 36 -9.39 0.00 -11.20
CA ALA A 36 -10.67 -0.32 -10.57
C ALA A 36 -11.56 0.93 -10.38
N ILE A 37 -10.99 2.04 -9.90
CA ILE A 37 -11.75 3.28 -9.71
C ILE A 37 -12.29 3.84 -11.04
N PRO A 38 -11.50 4.00 -12.12
CA PRO A 38 -12.03 4.39 -13.43
C PRO A 38 -13.16 3.49 -13.90
N VAL A 39 -13.00 2.16 -13.79
CA VAL A 39 -14.07 1.21 -14.15
C VAL A 39 -15.33 1.47 -13.34
N PHE A 40 -15.22 1.73 -12.03
CA PHE A 40 -16.39 2.04 -11.21
C PHE A 40 -17.06 3.35 -11.63
N LEU A 41 -16.28 4.39 -11.91
CA LEU A 41 -16.82 5.69 -12.33
C LEU A 41 -17.51 5.61 -13.70
N ASP A 42 -16.99 4.79 -14.62
CA ASP A 42 -17.53 4.67 -15.97
C ASP A 42 -18.76 3.73 -16.04
N THR A 43 -18.83 2.71 -15.19
CA THR A 43 -19.85 1.64 -15.32
C THR A 43 -21.03 1.77 -14.37
N ASN A 44 -20.92 2.53 -13.27
CA ASN A 44 -22.04 2.71 -12.35
C ASN A 44 -22.93 3.88 -12.78
N THR A 45 -24.17 3.57 -13.16
CA THR A 45 -25.22 4.57 -13.43
C THR A 45 -25.94 5.04 -12.17
N GLU A 46 -25.83 4.27 -11.09
CA GLU A 46 -26.44 4.57 -9.79
C GLU A 46 -25.38 4.85 -8.73
N THR A 47 -25.55 5.96 -8.01
CA THR A 47 -24.60 6.41 -6.97
C THR A 47 -24.47 5.39 -5.83
N ALA A 48 -25.57 4.74 -5.46
CA ALA A 48 -25.55 3.69 -4.44
C ALA A 48 -24.68 2.48 -4.83
N HIS A 49 -24.69 2.11 -6.11
CA HIS A 49 -23.84 1.02 -6.62
C HIS A 49 -22.36 1.41 -6.62
N LEU A 50 -22.02 2.64 -7.03
CA LEU A 50 -20.65 3.16 -6.96
C LEU A 50 -20.10 3.12 -5.52
N LEU A 51 -20.87 3.64 -4.55
CA LEU A 51 -20.49 3.66 -3.14
C LEU A 51 -20.29 2.25 -2.59
N ARG A 52 -21.21 1.33 -2.91
CA ARG A 52 -21.11 -0.07 -2.47
C ARG A 52 -19.89 -0.78 -3.06
N GLN A 53 -19.59 -0.56 -4.34
CA GLN A 53 -18.39 -1.14 -4.97
C GLN A 53 -17.12 -0.56 -4.37
N TRP A 54 -17.05 0.75 -4.14
CA TRP A 54 -15.94 1.37 -3.44
C TRP A 54 -15.78 0.82 -2.01
N ALA A 55 -16.86 0.69 -1.24
CA ALA A 55 -16.82 0.16 0.13
C ALA A 55 -16.32 -1.29 0.16
N ARG A 56 -16.71 -2.11 -0.82
CA ARG A 56 -16.19 -3.47 -0.98
C ARG A 56 -14.73 -3.50 -1.41
N LEU A 57 -14.30 -2.64 -2.32
CA LEU A 57 -12.91 -2.49 -2.72
C LEU A 57 -12.03 -2.15 -1.50
N TYR A 58 -12.47 -1.17 -0.70
CA TYR A 58 -11.82 -0.81 0.55
C TYR A 58 -11.79 -1.99 1.52
N HIS A 59 -12.90 -2.72 1.67
CA HIS A 59 -12.99 -3.88 2.55
C HIS A 59 -11.91 -4.93 2.25
N TYR A 60 -11.68 -5.28 0.98
CA TYR A 60 -10.60 -6.22 0.66
C TYR A 60 -9.22 -5.57 0.79
N GLY A 61 -9.07 -4.31 0.34
CA GLY A 61 -7.81 -3.58 0.41
C GLY A 61 -7.27 -3.42 1.83
N HIS A 62 -8.09 -3.03 2.81
CA HIS A 62 -7.65 -2.81 4.19
C HIS A 62 -7.27 -4.10 4.95
N ILE A 63 -7.68 -5.27 4.45
CA ILE A 63 -7.28 -6.56 5.01
C ILE A 63 -5.93 -6.98 4.43
N TYR A 64 -5.82 -7.04 3.10
CA TYR A 64 -4.66 -7.62 2.43
C TYR A 64 -3.45 -6.69 2.41
N MET A 65 -3.64 -5.40 2.10
CA MET A 65 -2.52 -4.49 1.83
C MET A 65 -1.73 -4.14 3.09
N PRO A 66 -2.34 -3.81 4.24
CA PRO A 66 -1.59 -3.62 5.48
C PRO A 66 -0.86 -4.88 5.93
N THR A 67 -1.45 -6.06 5.75
CA THR A 67 -0.81 -7.35 6.05
C THR A 67 0.47 -7.54 5.23
N LEU A 68 0.40 -7.30 3.92
CA LEU A 68 1.58 -7.34 3.04
C LEU A 68 2.62 -6.28 3.42
N ALA A 69 2.19 -5.06 3.80
CA ALA A 69 3.10 -4.00 4.21
C ALA A 69 3.87 -4.35 5.49
N VAL A 70 3.18 -4.91 6.49
CA VAL A 70 3.80 -5.39 7.75
C VAL A 70 4.77 -6.53 7.45
N GLY A 71 4.38 -7.51 6.64
CA GLY A 71 5.26 -8.62 6.25
C GLY A 71 6.52 -8.13 5.53
N THR A 72 6.36 -7.24 4.55
CA THR A 72 7.46 -6.63 3.79
C THR A 72 8.39 -5.83 4.70
N THR A 73 7.83 -5.05 5.62
CA THR A 73 8.59 -4.31 6.63
C THR A 73 9.38 -5.24 7.54
N GLY A 74 8.78 -6.37 7.95
CA GLY A 74 9.44 -7.42 8.72
C GLY A 74 10.64 -8.02 8.00
N LEU A 75 10.53 -8.28 6.69
CA LEU A 75 11.66 -8.75 5.88
C LEU A 75 12.80 -7.72 5.83
N TYR A 76 12.46 -6.45 5.58
CA TYR A 76 13.45 -5.36 5.60
C TYR A 76 14.12 -5.19 6.97
N ALA A 77 13.35 -5.25 8.05
CA ALA A 77 13.86 -5.19 9.41
C ALA A 77 14.78 -6.38 9.71
N TYR A 78 14.41 -7.60 9.29
CA TYR A 78 15.24 -8.78 9.46
C TYR A 78 16.60 -8.63 8.76
N VAL A 79 16.61 -8.21 7.48
CA VAL A 79 17.86 -7.97 6.74
C VAL A 79 18.70 -6.89 7.44
N GLY A 80 18.07 -5.77 7.82
CA GLY A 80 18.73 -4.69 8.55
C GLY A 80 19.38 -5.18 9.84
N LEU A 81 18.65 -5.90 10.69
CA LEU A 81 19.16 -6.43 11.96
C LEU A 81 20.32 -7.41 11.75
N ARG A 82 20.22 -8.31 10.75
CA ARG A 82 21.31 -9.25 10.41
C ARG A 82 22.57 -8.53 9.95
N LYS A 83 22.45 -7.51 9.11
CA LYS A 83 23.59 -6.69 8.67
C LYS A 83 24.19 -5.88 9.80
N ARG A 84 23.36 -5.31 10.68
CA ARG A 84 23.81 -4.59 11.85
C ARG A 84 24.61 -5.50 12.79
N ALA A 85 24.14 -6.73 13.02
CA ALA A 85 24.86 -7.73 13.83
C ALA A 85 26.21 -8.13 13.21
N ALA A 86 26.34 -8.05 11.88
CA ALA A 86 27.59 -8.28 11.15
C ALA A 86 28.47 -7.03 11.00
N ASN A 87 28.16 -5.91 11.69
CA ASN A 87 28.83 -4.61 11.55
C ASN A 87 28.84 -4.02 10.12
N ASP A 88 27.90 -4.45 9.26
CA ASP A 88 27.72 -3.89 7.91
C ASP A 88 26.89 -2.59 7.99
N LYS A 89 27.55 -1.45 7.72
CA LYS A 89 26.93 -0.10 7.74
C LYS A 89 25.75 0.06 6.78
N LYS A 90 25.59 -0.84 5.78
CA LYS A 90 24.45 -0.82 4.85
C LYS A 90 23.12 -1.19 5.51
N TRP A 91 23.13 -1.69 6.76
CA TRP A 91 21.93 -2.06 7.51
C TRP A 91 20.85 -0.97 7.55
N ILE A 92 21.27 0.30 7.67
CA ILE A 92 20.36 1.43 7.82
C ILE A 92 19.44 1.60 6.61
N ARG A 93 19.91 1.23 5.41
CA ARG A 93 19.14 1.40 4.16
C ARG A 93 17.93 0.48 4.12
N TYR A 94 18.10 -0.76 4.59
CA TYR A 94 16.99 -1.71 4.71
C TYR A 94 16.00 -1.27 5.79
N VAL A 95 16.48 -0.74 6.91
CA VAL A 95 15.60 -0.19 7.95
C VAL A 95 14.79 1.00 7.43
N VAL A 96 15.42 1.92 6.69
CA VAL A 96 14.71 3.04 6.05
C VAL A 96 13.71 2.55 5.01
N ALA A 97 14.06 1.55 4.18
CA ALA A 97 13.14 0.96 3.22
C ALA A 97 11.88 0.37 3.89
N GLY A 98 12.06 -0.35 5.01
CA GLY A 98 10.95 -0.84 5.83
C GLY A 98 10.14 0.28 6.46
N ALA A 99 10.79 1.30 7.03
CA ALA A 99 10.12 2.44 7.65
C ALA A 99 9.25 3.24 6.64
N VAL A 100 9.77 3.47 5.43
CA VAL A 100 9.01 4.12 4.35
C VAL A 100 7.84 3.23 3.93
N THR A 101 8.04 1.91 3.79
CA THR A 101 6.98 0.96 3.43
C THR A 101 5.82 0.97 4.42
N ILE A 102 6.09 0.92 5.73
CA ILE A 102 5.03 0.90 6.76
C ILE A 102 4.37 2.26 6.96
N SER A 103 4.96 3.35 6.44
CA SER A 103 4.40 4.70 6.53
C SER A 103 3.05 4.85 5.80
N ILE A 104 2.61 3.85 5.03
CA ILE A 104 1.23 3.77 4.55
C ILE A 104 0.19 3.83 5.69
N VAL A 105 0.53 3.31 6.88
CA VAL A 105 -0.37 3.26 8.04
C VAL A 105 -0.63 4.66 8.59
N PRO A 106 0.38 5.43 9.04
CA PRO A 106 0.15 6.79 9.50
C PRO A 106 -0.39 7.70 8.39
N PHE A 107 0.03 7.52 7.13
CA PHE A 107 -0.55 8.28 6.02
C PHE A 107 -2.06 8.02 5.87
N THR A 108 -2.49 6.76 6.00
CA THR A 108 -3.92 6.43 5.90
C THR A 108 -4.72 7.12 7.00
N TRP A 109 -4.26 7.07 8.25
CA TRP A 109 -4.98 7.70 9.36
C TRP A 109 -5.02 9.22 9.27
N LEU A 110 -3.90 9.84 8.89
CA LEU A 110 -3.80 11.30 8.88
C LEU A 110 -4.43 11.94 7.64
N MET A 111 -4.31 11.30 6.47
CA MET A 111 -4.67 11.92 5.19
C MET A 111 -5.88 11.29 4.53
N MET A 112 -6.12 9.98 4.74
CA MET A 112 -7.21 9.27 4.06
C MET A 112 -8.45 9.06 4.92
N ALA A 113 -8.31 8.94 6.25
CA ALA A 113 -9.43 8.64 7.14
C ALA A 113 -10.63 9.59 6.94
N PRO A 114 -10.47 10.93 6.86
CA PRO A 114 -11.61 11.82 6.67
C PRO A 114 -12.40 11.53 5.37
N THR A 115 -11.69 11.23 4.27
CA THR A 115 -12.31 10.87 2.99
C THR A 115 -12.98 9.50 3.06
N ASN A 116 -12.36 8.53 3.74
CA ASN A 116 -12.94 7.20 3.94
C ASN A 116 -14.23 7.28 4.75
N ASP A 117 -14.21 8.02 5.86
CA ASP A 117 -15.36 8.17 6.77
C ASP A 117 -16.53 8.82 6.04
N THR A 118 -16.26 9.88 5.27
CA THR A 118 -17.26 10.54 4.41
C THR A 118 -17.89 9.56 3.42
N LEU A 119 -17.08 8.75 2.72
CA LEU A 119 -17.59 7.79 1.74
C LEU A 119 -18.40 6.66 2.40
N PHE A 120 -18.03 6.21 3.60
CA PHE A 120 -18.81 5.23 4.36
C PHE A 120 -20.12 5.80 4.90
N GLU A 121 -20.13 7.07 5.33
CA GLU A 121 -21.37 7.74 5.73
C GLU A 121 -22.33 7.88 4.54
N LEU A 122 -21.82 8.29 3.38
CA LEU A 122 -22.58 8.36 2.13
C LEU A 122 -23.13 6.99 1.72
N GLU A 123 -22.34 5.91 1.83
CA GLU A 123 -22.82 4.54 1.58
C GLU A 123 -23.99 4.17 2.50
N LYS A 124 -23.88 4.44 3.81
CA LYS A 124 -24.95 4.15 4.78
C LYS A 124 -26.23 4.92 4.47
N LEU A 125 -26.11 6.20 4.11
CA LEU A 125 -27.26 7.03 3.73
C LEU A 125 -27.93 6.52 2.45
N ALA A 126 -27.14 6.14 1.45
CA ALA A 126 -27.66 5.56 0.20
C ALA A 126 -28.40 4.23 0.44
N LEU A 127 -27.92 3.40 1.37
CA LEU A 127 -28.60 2.16 1.75
C LEU A 127 -29.91 2.43 2.52
N ALA A 128 -29.96 3.47 3.36
CA ALA A 128 -31.13 3.81 4.15
C ALA A 128 -32.27 4.44 3.33
N ASN A 129 -31.93 5.27 2.34
CA ASN A 129 -32.91 5.98 1.51
C ASN A 129 -33.46 5.14 0.33
N GLY A 130 -32.91 3.94 0.09
CA GLY A 130 -33.27 3.10 -1.06
C GLY A 130 -32.84 3.70 -2.41
N THR A 131 -33.33 3.16 -3.52
CA THR A 131 -33.03 3.64 -4.89
C THR A 131 -33.81 4.91 -5.26
N ALA A 132 -34.24 5.71 -4.28
CA ALA A 132 -34.83 7.02 -4.56
C ALA A 132 -33.83 7.82 -5.40
N SER A 133 -34.32 8.47 -6.47
CA SER A 133 -33.49 9.17 -7.44
C SER A 133 -32.57 10.17 -6.75
N VAL A 134 -31.30 9.80 -6.61
CA VAL A 134 -30.24 10.66 -6.11
C VAL A 134 -30.14 11.86 -7.04
N SER A 135 -30.12 13.07 -6.48
CA SER A 135 -30.02 14.29 -7.30
C SER A 135 -28.69 14.31 -8.05
N VAL A 136 -28.65 14.96 -9.22
CA VAL A 136 -27.42 15.10 -10.03
C VAL A 136 -26.29 15.77 -9.22
N LEU A 137 -26.64 16.69 -8.32
CA LEU A 137 -25.69 17.36 -7.43
C LEU A 137 -25.10 16.40 -6.38
N GLU A 138 -25.88 15.49 -5.82
CA GLU A 138 -25.37 14.47 -4.89
C GLU A 138 -24.48 13.46 -5.60
N ALA A 139 -24.83 13.08 -6.84
CA ALA A 139 -24.02 12.18 -7.65
C ALA A 139 -22.63 12.76 -7.96
N SER A 140 -22.53 14.05 -8.30
CA SER A 140 -21.25 14.70 -8.57
C SER A 140 -20.37 14.80 -7.31
N ILE A 141 -20.96 15.06 -6.15
CA ILE A 141 -20.25 15.08 -4.86
C ILE A 141 -19.64 13.71 -4.56
N VAL A 142 -20.40 12.63 -4.78
CA VAL A 142 -19.88 11.26 -4.56
C VAL A 142 -18.72 10.95 -5.50
N GLN A 143 -18.85 11.27 -6.79
CA GLN A 143 -17.76 11.06 -7.76
C GLN A 143 -16.51 11.84 -7.36
N GLU A 144 -16.65 13.10 -6.93
CA GLU A 144 -15.53 13.91 -6.46
C GLU A 144 -14.81 13.26 -5.27
N GLN A 145 -15.56 12.74 -4.28
CA GLN A 145 -14.96 12.05 -3.14
C GLN A 145 -14.24 10.76 -3.55
N VAL A 146 -14.79 9.98 -4.48
CA VAL A 146 -14.15 8.77 -5.01
C VAL A 146 -12.85 9.11 -5.77
N VAL A 147 -12.87 10.18 -6.58
CA VAL A 147 -11.68 10.66 -7.31
C VAL A 147 -10.61 11.16 -6.32
N LYS A 148 -11.01 11.94 -5.32
CA LYS A 148 -10.11 12.40 -4.24
C LYS A 148 -9.48 11.22 -3.52
N TRP A 149 -10.28 10.21 -3.17
CA TRP A 149 -9.78 8.99 -2.55
C TRP A 149 -8.74 8.30 -3.45
N ALA A 150 -9.01 8.18 -4.74
CA ALA A 150 -8.11 7.54 -5.70
C ALA A 150 -6.74 8.23 -5.74
N TRP A 151 -6.70 9.56 -5.77
CA TRP A 151 -5.46 10.34 -5.75
C TRP A 151 -4.70 10.18 -4.44
N LEU A 152 -5.37 10.25 -3.29
CA LEU A 152 -4.72 9.98 -2.00
C LEU A 152 -4.16 8.56 -1.95
N HIS A 153 -4.89 7.60 -2.52
CA HIS A 153 -4.45 6.20 -2.59
C HIS A 153 -3.24 6.01 -3.53
N VAL A 154 -3.14 6.77 -4.63
CA VAL A 154 -1.93 6.82 -5.48
C VAL A 154 -0.73 7.29 -4.65
N VAL A 155 -0.87 8.38 -3.90
CA VAL A 155 0.20 8.86 -3.00
C VAL A 155 0.58 7.77 -1.99
N ARG A 156 -0.42 7.08 -1.42
CA ARG A 156 -0.18 5.94 -0.52
C ARG A 156 0.61 4.81 -1.21
N ALA A 157 0.36 4.52 -2.48
CA ALA A 157 1.03 3.47 -3.24
C ALA A 157 2.51 3.80 -3.57
N VAL A 158 2.90 5.07 -3.47
CA VAL A 158 4.30 5.51 -3.67
C VAL A 158 5.20 5.07 -2.50
N PHE A 159 4.68 4.98 -1.28
CA PHE A 159 5.49 4.55 -0.11
C PHE A 159 6.14 3.17 -0.29
N PRO A 160 5.41 2.07 -0.58
CA PRO A 160 6.04 0.78 -0.85
C PRO A 160 6.90 0.79 -2.12
N LEU A 161 6.60 1.65 -3.11
CA LEU A 161 7.46 1.82 -4.29
C LEU A 161 8.83 2.40 -3.92
N VAL A 162 8.85 3.47 -3.11
CA VAL A 162 10.10 4.05 -2.61
C VAL A 162 10.85 3.03 -1.76
N GLY A 163 10.13 2.28 -0.91
CA GLY A 163 10.69 1.14 -0.17
C GLY A 163 11.36 0.11 -1.09
N ALA A 164 10.69 -0.28 -2.17
CA ALA A 164 11.24 -1.17 -3.19
C ALA A 164 12.49 -0.59 -3.86
N ILE A 165 12.48 0.67 -4.30
CA ILE A 165 13.63 1.33 -4.92
C ILE A 165 14.83 1.34 -3.96
N LEU A 166 14.62 1.69 -2.69
CA LEU A 166 15.66 1.67 -1.67
C LEU A 166 16.22 0.26 -1.44
N GLY A 167 15.36 -0.75 -1.43
CA GLY A 167 15.75 -2.16 -1.38
C GLY A 167 16.60 -2.58 -2.58
N LEU A 168 16.17 -2.25 -3.79
CA LEU A 168 16.89 -2.54 -5.03
C LEU A 168 18.27 -1.88 -5.06
N VAL A 169 18.34 -0.58 -4.79
CA VAL A 169 19.62 0.16 -4.73
C VAL A 169 20.55 -0.46 -3.70
N SER A 170 20.03 -0.89 -2.55
CA SER A 170 20.83 -1.54 -1.51
C SER A 170 21.40 -2.88 -1.99
N VAL A 171 20.62 -3.67 -2.71
CA VAL A 171 21.08 -4.94 -3.30
C VAL A 171 22.13 -4.71 -4.38
N LEU A 172 21.90 -3.79 -5.32
CA LEU A 172 22.86 -3.49 -6.40
C LEU A 172 24.22 -3.06 -5.87
N GLN A 173 24.23 -2.19 -4.86
CA GLN A 173 25.45 -1.73 -4.20
C GLN A 173 26.17 -2.82 -3.37
N GLU A 174 25.54 -3.97 -3.13
CA GLU A 174 26.23 -5.14 -2.59
C GLU A 174 27.01 -5.91 -3.66
N PHE A 175 26.62 -5.77 -4.93
CA PHE A 175 27.30 -6.36 -6.08
C PHE A 175 28.30 -5.41 -6.77
N GLY A 176 28.48 -4.19 -6.24
CA GLY A 176 29.40 -3.21 -6.83
C GLY A 176 28.86 -2.55 -8.12
N VAL A 177 27.56 -2.63 -8.34
CA VAL A 177 26.82 -1.97 -9.42
C VAL A 177 26.14 -0.71 -8.89
#